data_AF-A0A2T1GNY0-F1
#
_entry.id   AF-A0A2T1GNY0-F1
#
_cell.length_a   1.000
_cell.length_b   1.000
_cell.length_c   1.000
_cell.angle_alpha   90.00
_cell.angle_beta   90.00
_cell.angle_gamma   90.00
#
_symmetry.space_group_name_H-M   'P 1'
#
loop_
_entity.id
_entity.type
_entity.pdbx_description
1 polymer ?
#
loop_
_entity_poly.entity_id
_entity_poly.type
_entity_poly.pdbx_seq_one_letter_code
_entity_poly.pdbx_strand_id
1 'polypeptide(L)'
;MKFFNISLIALGSASLLFLGACSNDSATKTETTTASTPAAKTETTTATKDGEKHSEGDGHDHSKDKKDSHKGQVIQSGKYHIEFNSHLEKDSTHLDVKLHGEKEKEITDAKLTAQVQLPGGTSQTIALPYSAEEKQYVAKLPTTAAGDYQVVLQADVKGEKFNSRFSFKR
;
A
#
# COMPACT_ATOMS: atom_id res chain seq x y z
N MET A 1 8.36 61.47 -3.10
CA MET A 1 7.91 61.25 -4.50
C MET A 1 9.10 61.45 -5.43
N LYS A 2 9.37 60.50 -6.33
CA LYS A 2 9.99 60.69 -7.64
C LYS A 2 10.05 59.32 -8.33
N PHE A 3 9.25 59.17 -9.37
CA PHE A 3 9.14 57.95 -10.17
C PHE A 3 10.15 58.02 -11.31
N PHE A 4 10.88 56.94 -11.56
CA PHE A 4 11.62 56.77 -12.81
C PHE A 4 10.85 55.78 -13.70
N ASN A 5 10.22 56.34 -14.73
CA ASN A 5 9.81 55.59 -15.91
C ASN A 5 11.05 55.34 -16.78
N ILE A 6 11.11 54.21 -17.51
CA ILE A 6 11.54 54.12 -18.92
C ILE A 6 11.43 52.66 -19.43
N SER A 7 10.97 52.53 -20.68
CA SER A 7 10.94 51.42 -21.66
C SER A 7 11.08 49.95 -21.21
N LEU A 8 10.20 48.99 -21.58
CA LEU A 8 9.49 48.68 -22.84
C LEU A 8 10.31 47.88 -23.89
N ILE A 9 9.90 46.61 -24.07
CA ILE A 9 10.06 45.68 -25.22
C ILE A 9 11.46 45.15 -25.61
N ALA A 10 11.60 43.82 -25.43
CA ALA A 10 12.07 42.84 -26.43
C ALA A 10 11.32 41.53 -26.11
N LEU A 11 10.36 41.03 -26.89
CA LEU A 11 10.44 40.43 -28.23
C LEU A 11 11.51 39.33 -28.34
N GLY A 12 11.07 38.07 -28.23
CA GLY A 12 11.93 36.88 -28.21
C GLY A 12 11.14 35.58 -28.39
N SER A 13 10.66 35.38 -29.62
CA SER A 13 10.56 34.10 -30.36
C SER A 13 9.98 32.84 -29.67
N ALA A 14 8.92 32.31 -30.27
CA ALA A 14 8.37 30.99 -29.95
C ALA A 14 9.38 29.85 -30.24
N SER A 15 9.40 28.84 -29.37
CA SER A 15 10.10 27.57 -29.58
C SER A 15 9.15 26.40 -29.31
N LEU A 16 9.00 25.62 -30.38
CA LEU A 16 8.03 24.56 -30.64
C LEU A 16 7.88 23.49 -29.55
N LEU A 17 6.65 23.01 -29.40
CA LEU A 17 6.32 21.76 -28.72
C LEU A 17 6.96 20.58 -29.45
N PHE A 18 7.69 19.74 -28.73
CA PHE A 18 8.02 18.38 -29.18
C PHE A 18 7.42 17.36 -28.21
N LEU A 19 6.26 16.83 -28.59
CA LEU A 19 5.65 15.68 -27.92
C LEU A 19 6.38 14.40 -28.37
N GLY A 20 7.33 13.95 -27.57
CA GLY A 20 7.96 12.64 -27.72
C GLY A 20 7.05 11.51 -27.22
N ALA A 21 6.11 11.07 -28.05
CA ALA A 21 5.34 9.85 -27.78
C ALA A 21 6.14 8.62 -28.26
N CYS A 22 6.84 7.94 -27.34
CA CYS A 22 7.36 6.60 -27.60
C CYS A 22 6.34 5.57 -27.11
N SER A 23 5.78 4.81 -28.06
CA SER A 23 4.85 3.72 -27.79
C SER A 23 5.48 2.60 -26.97
N ASN A 24 4.62 1.93 -26.20
CA ASN A 24 4.94 0.70 -25.50
C ASN A 24 4.97 -0.47 -26.50
N ASP A 25 6.12 -1.08 -26.74
CA ASP A 25 6.24 -2.34 -27.50
C ASP A 25 6.56 -3.51 -26.56
N SER A 26 5.69 -4.52 -26.57
CA SER A 26 5.80 -5.72 -25.74
C SER A 26 6.15 -6.91 -26.63
N ALA A 27 7.39 -7.39 -26.58
CA ALA A 27 7.83 -8.56 -27.35
C ALA A 27 8.28 -9.72 -26.44
N THR A 28 7.40 -10.69 -26.27
CA THR A 28 7.66 -11.99 -25.62
C THR A 28 8.47 -12.91 -26.54
N LYS A 29 9.52 -13.59 -26.03
CA LYS A 29 9.72 -15.02 -26.40
C LYS A 29 10.48 -15.85 -25.36
N THR A 30 9.85 -16.97 -25.03
CA THR A 30 10.33 -18.15 -24.30
C THR A 30 11.48 -18.85 -25.03
N GLU A 31 12.37 -19.56 -24.32
CA GLU A 31 12.52 -21.03 -24.52
C GLU A 31 13.28 -21.77 -23.40
N THR A 32 12.86 -23.03 -23.25
CA THR A 32 13.24 -24.03 -22.25
C THR A 32 14.61 -24.66 -22.50
N THR A 33 15.31 -25.13 -21.47
CA THR A 33 16.15 -26.35 -21.60
C THR A 33 16.18 -27.15 -20.29
N THR A 34 15.78 -28.42 -20.40
CA THR A 34 15.87 -29.45 -19.35
C THR A 34 17.27 -30.08 -19.37
N ALA A 35 17.83 -30.43 -18.21
CA ALA A 35 18.96 -31.34 -18.09
C ALA A 35 18.81 -32.23 -16.84
N SER A 36 19.18 -33.51 -16.96
CA SER A 36 18.77 -34.58 -16.04
C SER A 36 19.97 -35.31 -15.42
N THR A 37 19.88 -35.67 -14.12
CA THR A 37 20.47 -36.92 -13.52
C THR A 37 22.02 -36.92 -13.41
N PRO A 38 22.71 -37.58 -12.44
CA PRO A 38 22.34 -38.81 -11.71
C PRO A 38 22.45 -38.81 -10.17
N ALA A 39 22.04 -39.95 -9.60
CA ALA A 39 21.88 -40.22 -8.17
C ALA A 39 23.11 -40.88 -7.52
N ALA A 40 23.11 -40.92 -6.18
CA ALA A 40 23.90 -41.86 -5.38
C ALA A 40 23.05 -42.46 -4.24
N LYS A 41 23.11 -43.79 -4.06
CA LYS A 41 22.47 -44.57 -2.99
C LYS A 41 23.29 -44.54 -1.70
N THR A 42 22.66 -44.75 -0.55
CA THR A 42 23.18 -45.64 0.52
C THR A 42 22.00 -46.18 1.36
N GLU A 43 22.02 -47.48 1.70
CA GLU A 43 20.89 -48.30 2.17
C GLU A 43 21.38 -49.31 3.24
N THR A 44 20.66 -49.75 4.29
CA THR A 44 19.43 -49.31 4.99
C THR A 44 19.29 -50.11 6.32
N THR A 45 18.70 -49.59 7.43
CA THR A 45 18.46 -50.40 8.66
C THR A 45 17.35 -49.87 9.59
N THR A 46 16.40 -50.77 9.91
CA THR A 46 15.27 -50.62 10.84
C THR A 46 15.65 -51.10 12.25
N ALA A 47 15.20 -50.43 13.33
CA ALA A 47 15.10 -51.04 14.66
C ALA A 47 14.00 -50.39 15.54
N THR A 48 13.14 -51.24 16.09
CA THR A 48 11.90 -50.95 16.85
C THR A 48 12.13 -50.87 18.36
N LYS A 49 11.42 -50.00 19.12
CA LYS A 49 10.58 -50.41 20.27
C LYS A 49 9.78 -49.32 21.01
N ASP A 50 8.57 -49.75 21.39
CA ASP A 50 7.76 -49.49 22.60
C ASP A 50 7.48 -48.06 23.13
N GLY A 51 6.17 -47.75 23.21
CA GLY A 51 5.48 -47.24 24.41
C GLY A 51 5.80 -45.83 24.92
N GLU A 52 4.83 -44.90 24.86
CA GLU A 52 3.76 -44.84 25.88
C GLU A 52 2.73 -43.73 25.59
N LYS A 53 1.48 -43.93 26.07
CA LYS A 53 0.41 -42.93 26.29
C LYS A 53 0.02 -41.96 25.16
N HIS A 54 -1.10 -42.30 24.52
CA HIS A 54 -2.09 -41.27 24.18
C HIS A 54 -2.63 -40.67 25.49
N SER A 55 -2.69 -39.33 25.57
CA SER A 55 -3.57 -38.65 26.53
C SER A 55 -4.69 -38.00 25.75
N GLU A 56 -5.89 -38.57 25.87
CA GLU A 56 -7.12 -37.87 25.52
C GLU A 56 -7.35 -36.72 26.54
N GLY A 57 -8.02 -35.66 26.10
CA GLY A 57 -8.48 -34.60 26.98
C GLY A 57 -7.54 -33.40 27.13
N ASP A 58 -7.54 -32.52 26.13
CA ASP A 58 -7.91 -31.14 26.43
C ASP A 58 -8.84 -30.60 25.33
N GLY A 59 -10.12 -30.47 25.67
CA GLY A 59 -11.14 -29.89 24.81
C GLY A 59 -11.06 -28.37 24.84
N HIS A 60 -10.00 -27.80 24.26
CA HIS A 60 -9.93 -26.37 24.02
C HIS A 60 -10.91 -25.97 22.91
N ASP A 61 -12.15 -25.76 23.34
CA ASP A 61 -13.21 -25.10 22.61
C ASP A 61 -12.81 -23.66 22.26
N HIS A 62 -12.14 -23.51 21.11
CA HIS A 62 -11.84 -22.22 20.51
C HIS A 62 -13.07 -21.58 19.81
N SER A 63 -14.29 -21.77 20.34
CA SER A 63 -15.47 -21.01 19.95
C SER A 63 -15.67 -19.76 20.83
N LYS A 64 -14.74 -18.80 20.68
CA LYS A 64 -15.02 -17.39 21.03
C LYS A 64 -14.17 -16.43 20.22
N ASP A 65 -14.85 -15.51 19.57
CA ASP A 65 -14.34 -14.26 18.99
C ASP A 65 -13.24 -14.38 17.91
N LYS A 66 -13.64 -14.84 16.72
CA LYS A 66 -13.02 -14.36 15.47
C LYS A 66 -13.32 -12.87 15.24
N LYS A 67 -12.77 -12.00 16.08
CA LYS A 67 -12.34 -10.68 15.60
C LYS A 67 -11.05 -10.90 14.84
N ASP A 68 -11.17 -11.26 13.57
CA ASP A 68 -10.07 -11.26 12.61
C ASP A 68 -9.54 -9.82 12.51
N SER A 69 -8.62 -9.51 13.43
CA SER A 69 -7.92 -8.23 13.54
C SER A 69 -6.92 -8.21 12.41
N HIS A 70 -7.42 -7.93 11.20
CA HIS A 70 -6.63 -7.76 10.00
C HIS A 70 -5.57 -6.71 10.31
N LYS A 71 -4.32 -7.14 10.45
CA LYS A 71 -3.22 -6.21 10.70
C LYS A 71 -3.02 -5.38 9.43
N GLY A 72 -2.91 -4.07 9.61
CA GLY A 72 -2.74 -3.16 8.49
C GLY A 72 -1.50 -3.44 7.67
N GLN A 73 -1.53 -3.02 6.42
CA GLN A 73 -0.34 -2.98 5.60
C GLN A 73 0.57 -1.88 6.14
N VAL A 74 1.80 -2.25 6.46
CA VAL A 74 2.80 -1.36 7.04
C VAL A 74 3.88 -1.03 6.01
N ILE A 75 4.17 0.26 5.83
CA ILE A 75 5.28 0.74 5.00
C ILE A 75 6.10 1.76 5.79
N GLN A 76 7.42 1.55 5.80
CA GLN A 76 8.38 2.54 6.28
C GLN A 76 8.92 3.36 5.10
N SER A 77 8.86 4.68 5.21
CA SER A 77 9.38 5.64 4.24
C SER A 77 10.38 6.56 4.94
N GLY A 78 11.66 6.16 4.94
CA GLY A 78 12.71 6.83 5.70
C GLY A 78 12.43 6.80 7.21
N LYS A 79 12.20 7.97 7.80
CA LYS A 79 11.85 8.13 9.23
C LYS A 79 10.36 7.98 9.54
N TYR A 80 9.51 7.81 8.54
CA TYR A 80 8.06 7.69 8.71
C TYR A 80 7.60 6.26 8.62
N HIS A 81 6.61 5.91 9.44
CA HIS A 81 5.96 4.62 9.50
C HIS A 81 4.46 4.84 9.26
N ILE A 82 3.93 4.28 8.17
CA ILE A 82 2.51 4.31 7.82
C ILE A 82 1.92 2.92 7.99
N GLU A 83 0.82 2.82 8.73
CA GLU A 83 -0.09 1.68 8.76
C GLU A 83 -1.36 2.06 7.98
N PHE A 84 -1.73 1.27 6.97
CA PHE A 84 -2.96 1.42 6.19
C PHE A 84 -3.88 0.22 6.42
N ASN A 85 -5.13 0.50 6.80
CA ASN A 85 -6.22 -0.47 6.92
C ASN A 85 -7.38 -0.07 6.01
N SER A 86 -8.14 -1.08 5.56
CA SER A 86 -9.35 -0.87 4.76
C SER A 86 -10.48 -1.74 5.30
N HIS A 87 -11.61 -1.12 5.67
CA HIS A 87 -12.77 -1.82 6.21
C HIS A 87 -13.97 -1.69 5.28
N LEU A 88 -14.58 -2.82 4.92
CA LEU A 88 -15.72 -2.83 4.00
C LEU A 88 -17.02 -2.50 4.75
N GLU A 89 -17.67 -1.39 4.38
CA GLU A 89 -19.08 -1.13 4.71
C GLU A 89 -19.99 -1.52 3.54
N LYS A 90 -21.30 -1.53 3.77
CA LYS A 90 -22.31 -1.89 2.76
C LYS A 90 -22.15 -1.11 1.45
N ASP A 91 -22.09 0.21 1.55
CA ASP A 91 -22.11 1.15 0.41
C ASP A 91 -20.80 1.96 0.26
N SER A 92 -19.79 1.67 1.08
CA SER A 92 -18.49 2.37 1.07
C SER A 92 -17.34 1.47 1.55
N THR A 93 -16.09 1.87 1.32
CA THR A 93 -14.93 1.31 2.03
C THR A 93 -14.31 2.41 2.90
N HIS A 94 -14.16 2.13 4.20
CA HIS A 94 -13.35 2.94 5.11
C HIS A 94 -11.87 2.79 4.79
N LEU A 95 -11.15 3.91 4.77
CA LEU A 95 -9.70 4.01 4.61
C LEU A 95 -9.13 4.60 5.89
N ASP A 96 -8.44 3.77 6.67
CA ASP A 96 -7.95 4.13 8.00
C ASP A 96 -6.43 4.13 7.99
N VAL A 97 -5.80 5.23 8.40
CA VAL A 97 -4.34 5.39 8.33
C VAL A 97 -3.78 5.89 9.66
N LYS A 98 -2.77 5.21 10.17
CA LYS A 98 -1.90 5.73 11.23
C LYS A 98 -0.57 6.17 10.65
N LEU A 99 -0.04 7.28 11.15
CA LEU A 99 1.23 7.86 10.72
C LEU A 99 2.08 8.17 11.95
N HIS A 100 3.27 7.57 11.99
CA HIS A 100 4.28 7.81 13.00
C HIS A 100 5.57 8.34 12.36
N GLY A 101 6.33 9.13 13.11
CA GLY A 101 7.69 9.53 12.78
C GLY A 101 8.72 8.77 13.61
N GLU A 102 9.88 9.39 13.83
CA GLU A 102 10.96 8.81 14.64
C GLU A 102 10.48 8.36 16.02
N LYS A 103 10.98 7.19 16.46
CA LYS A 103 10.70 6.60 17.78
C LYS A 103 9.20 6.35 18.00
N GLU A 104 8.48 5.96 16.94
CA GLU A 104 7.03 5.72 16.92
C GLU A 104 6.18 6.92 17.40
N LYS A 105 6.70 8.15 17.24
CA LYS A 105 5.93 9.34 17.61
C LYS A 105 4.77 9.56 16.64
N GLU A 106 3.55 9.46 17.14
CA GLU A 106 2.32 9.78 16.40
C GLU A 106 2.36 11.19 15.79
N ILE A 107 1.91 11.30 14.54
CA ILE A 107 1.82 12.55 13.78
C ILE A 107 0.35 12.78 13.46
N THR A 108 -0.26 13.79 14.08
CA THR A 108 -1.70 14.11 13.98
C THR A 108 -1.98 15.37 13.14
N ASP A 109 -0.93 16.06 12.69
CA ASP A 109 -0.98 17.36 11.99
C ASP A 109 -0.49 17.31 10.53
N ALA A 110 -0.44 16.12 9.93
CA ALA A 110 -0.08 15.95 8.51
C ALA A 110 -1.25 16.27 7.58
N LYS A 111 -0.95 16.70 6.35
CA LYS A 111 -1.94 16.68 5.26
C LYS A 111 -1.80 15.35 4.54
N LEU A 112 -2.83 14.52 4.62
CA LEU A 112 -2.85 13.20 3.99
C LEU A 112 -3.93 13.14 2.90
N THR A 113 -3.56 12.62 1.73
CA THR A 113 -4.49 12.34 0.63
C THR A 113 -4.25 10.94 0.08
N ALA A 114 -5.33 10.25 -0.30
CA ALA A 114 -5.27 9.02 -1.06
C ALA A 114 -5.67 9.30 -2.51
N GLN A 115 -4.83 8.90 -3.45
CA GLN A 115 -5.25 8.65 -4.82
C GLN A 115 -5.57 7.15 -4.94
N VAL A 116 -6.84 6.82 -5.09
CA VAL A 116 -7.33 5.44 -5.17
C VAL A 116 -7.73 5.13 -6.61
N GLN A 117 -7.02 4.22 -7.24
CA GLN A 117 -7.44 3.62 -8.51
C GLN A 117 -8.42 2.47 -8.23
N LEU A 118 -9.60 2.56 -8.82
CA LEU A 118 -10.65 1.56 -8.76
C LEU A 118 -10.32 0.37 -9.70
N PRO A 119 -10.97 -0.80 -9.54
CA PRO A 119 -10.79 -1.96 -10.41
C PRO A 119 -11.02 -1.68 -11.91
N GLY A 120 -11.81 -0.65 -12.24
CA GLY A 120 -12.02 -0.18 -13.62
C GLY A 120 -10.96 0.79 -14.16
N GLY A 121 -9.84 0.98 -13.46
CA GLY A 121 -8.73 1.86 -13.87
C GLY A 121 -8.92 3.35 -13.57
N THR A 122 -10.15 3.81 -13.34
CA THR A 122 -10.46 5.20 -12.94
C THR A 122 -9.91 5.52 -11.54
N SER A 123 -9.34 6.71 -11.36
CA SER A 123 -8.84 7.17 -10.06
C SER A 123 -9.76 8.18 -9.37
N GLN A 124 -9.89 8.09 -8.06
CA GLN A 124 -10.48 9.10 -7.17
C GLN A 124 -9.40 9.69 -6.27
N THR A 125 -9.50 10.97 -5.93
CA THR A 125 -8.63 11.61 -4.92
C THR A 125 -9.46 12.00 -3.71
N ILE A 126 -9.03 11.56 -2.52
CA ILE A 126 -9.77 11.75 -1.27
C ILE A 126 -8.81 12.28 -0.20
N ALA A 127 -9.20 13.33 0.51
CA ALA A 127 -8.47 13.81 1.67
C ALA A 127 -8.81 12.94 2.90
N LEU A 128 -7.80 12.59 3.69
CA LEU A 128 -7.97 11.88 4.95
C LEU A 128 -7.69 12.88 6.08
N PRO A 129 -8.72 13.53 6.66
CA PRO A 129 -8.56 14.31 7.88
C PRO A 129 -8.21 13.41 9.08
N TYR A 130 -7.48 13.95 10.04
CA TYR A 130 -7.22 13.28 11.32
C TYR A 130 -8.48 13.29 12.20
N SER A 131 -8.95 12.12 12.61
CA SER A 131 -10.01 11.96 13.61
C SER A 131 -9.39 11.88 15.01
N ALA A 132 -9.66 12.88 15.84
CA ALA A 132 -9.22 12.88 17.25
C ALA A 132 -9.96 11.85 18.11
N GLU A 133 -11.15 11.42 17.68
CA GLU A 133 -11.94 10.37 18.33
C GLU A 133 -11.35 8.99 18.05
N GLU A 134 -11.06 8.69 16.79
CA GLU A 134 -10.52 7.38 16.37
C GLU A 134 -8.99 7.27 16.51
N LYS A 135 -8.29 8.40 16.67
CA LYS A 135 -6.82 8.50 16.73
C LYS A 135 -6.12 7.96 15.48
N GLN A 136 -6.67 8.33 14.33
CA GLN A 136 -6.17 7.95 13.00
C GLN A 136 -6.72 8.91 11.94
N TYR A 137 -6.10 8.95 10.77
CA TYR A 137 -6.64 9.64 9.61
C TYR A 137 -7.68 8.73 8.93
N VAL A 138 -8.86 9.27 8.63
CA VAL A 138 -10.00 8.48 8.14
C VAL A 138 -10.61 9.08 6.89
N ALA A 139 -11.08 8.23 5.98
CA ALA A 139 -11.95 8.65 4.89
C ALA A 139 -12.88 7.51 4.43
N LYS A 140 -14.00 7.87 3.81
CA LYS A 140 -14.89 6.93 3.12
C LYS A 140 -14.67 7.03 1.61
N LEU A 141 -14.39 5.89 0.98
CA LEU A 141 -14.38 5.72 -0.47
C LEU A 141 -15.78 5.26 -0.92
N PRO A 142 -16.59 6.10 -1.60
CA PRO A 142 -17.97 5.79 -1.95
C PRO A 142 -18.03 4.93 -3.22
N THR A 143 -17.78 3.63 -3.06
CA THR A 143 -17.82 2.64 -4.15
C THR A 143 -18.15 1.25 -3.61
N THR A 144 -18.79 0.44 -4.45
CA THR A 144 -19.13 -0.95 -4.17
C THR A 144 -18.52 -1.93 -5.16
N ALA A 145 -17.75 -1.46 -6.15
CA ALA A 145 -17.14 -2.32 -7.17
C ALA A 145 -16.20 -3.35 -6.54
N ALA A 146 -16.40 -4.63 -6.86
CA ALA A 146 -15.52 -5.71 -6.42
C ALA A 146 -14.23 -5.74 -7.26
N GLY A 147 -13.14 -6.24 -6.68
CA GLY A 147 -11.83 -6.37 -7.32
C GLY A 147 -10.72 -5.64 -6.56
N ASP A 148 -9.59 -5.49 -7.24
CA ASP A 148 -8.36 -4.97 -6.64
C ASP A 148 -8.24 -3.45 -6.81
N TYR A 149 -7.95 -2.77 -5.71
CA TYR A 149 -7.77 -1.32 -5.61
C TYR A 149 -6.31 -1.00 -5.38
N GLN A 150 -5.78 0.02 -6.07
CA GLN A 150 -4.44 0.54 -5.84
C GLN A 150 -4.53 1.90 -5.16
N VAL A 151 -3.75 2.13 -4.12
CA VAL A 151 -3.78 3.35 -3.30
C VAL A 151 -2.39 3.98 -3.29
N VAL A 152 -2.29 5.25 -3.67
CA VAL A 152 -1.12 6.08 -3.41
C VAL A 152 -1.49 7.06 -2.29
N LEU A 153 -0.98 6.81 -1.08
CA LEU A 153 -1.04 7.79 0.00
C LEU A 153 0.06 8.82 -0.22
N GLN A 154 -0.32 10.10 -0.23
CA GLN A 154 0.58 11.24 -0.34
C GLN A 154 0.48 12.03 0.97
N ALA A 155 1.58 12.08 1.70
CA ALA A 155 1.68 12.74 2.99
C ALA A 155 2.54 14.01 2.86
N ASP A 156 2.09 15.11 3.46
CA ASP A 156 2.87 16.31 3.74
C ASP A 156 2.94 16.51 5.25
N VAL A 157 4.13 16.27 5.81
CA VAL A 157 4.45 16.49 7.23
C VAL A 157 5.30 17.75 7.32
N LYS A 158 4.64 18.89 7.62
CA LYS A 158 5.30 20.19 7.85
C LYS A 158 6.19 20.65 6.67
N GLY A 159 5.76 20.34 5.45
CA GLY A 159 6.46 20.65 4.20
C GLY A 159 7.22 19.46 3.60
N GLU A 160 7.60 18.47 4.42
CA GLU A 160 8.27 17.25 3.95
C GLU A 160 7.24 16.30 3.32
N LYS A 161 7.44 15.99 2.04
CA LYS A 161 6.49 15.20 1.24
C LYS A 161 7.06 13.83 0.93
N PHE A 162 6.22 12.81 1.09
CA PHE A 162 6.53 11.44 0.68
C PHE A 162 5.27 10.68 0.29
N ASN A 163 5.46 9.63 -0.51
CA ASN A 163 4.38 8.80 -1.04
C ASN A 163 4.58 7.34 -0.65
N SER A 164 3.50 6.68 -0.24
CA SER A 164 3.46 5.24 0.03
C SER A 164 2.40 4.57 -0.84
N ARG A 165 2.63 3.32 -1.26
CA ARG A 165 1.73 2.57 -2.15
C ARG A 165 1.17 1.34 -1.46
N PHE A 166 -0.15 1.21 -1.46
CA PHE A 166 -0.88 0.11 -0.85
C PHE A 166 -1.87 -0.48 -1.86
N SER A 167 -2.40 -1.66 -1.57
CA SER A 167 -3.49 -2.24 -2.36
C SER A 167 -4.45 -3.02 -1.47
N PHE A 168 -5.74 -2.95 -1.73
CA PHE A 168 -6.73 -3.77 -1.03
C PHE A 168 -7.71 -4.39 -2.02
N LYS A 169 -8.43 -5.41 -1.58
CA LYS A 169 -9.49 -6.06 -2.37
C LYS A 169 -10.84 -5.78 -1.71
N ARG A 170 -11.86 -5.55 -2.54
CA ARG A 170 -13.28 -5.55 -2.16
C ARG A 170 -14.01 -6.68 -2.86
#